data_AF-A0A950L6S2-F1
#
_entry.id   AF-A0A950L6S2-F1
#
_cell.length_a   1.000
_cell.length_b   1.000
_cell.length_c   1.000
_cell.angle_alpha   90.00
_cell.angle_beta   90.00
_cell.angle_gamma   90.00
#
_symmetry.space_group_name_H-M   'P 1'
#
loop_
_entity.id
_entity.type
_entity.pdbx_description
1 polymer ?
#
loop_
_entity_poly.entity_id
_entity_poly.type
_entity_poly.pdbx_seq_one_letter_code
_entity_poly.pdbx_strand_id
1 'polypeptide(L)'
;GCLLGLDIRQLKEPVPWHLLPPILVTAISVALIEESLFRGAILGLVRQSIPTVPAAIFVSALFSIVHFLNPGGARVTMVRWYSGFELLPHALDKFSEPLLVLGGFVTIGILGLLLAHATIRTASLWLAIGLHSGLIFVKMGFNKITGKIHDTSPWFGGDITVGIGSVLVMLFLWFLTWMIYLRAESDWKLD
;
A
#
# COMPACT_ATOMS: atom_id res chain seq x y z
N GLY A 1 -4.06 18.96 -2.74
CA GLY A 1 -5.14 19.95 -2.97
C GLY A 1 -6.12 19.95 -1.82
N CYS A 2 -7.02 18.96 -1.77
CA CYS A 2 -8.18 18.96 -0.86
C CYS A 2 -7.83 19.08 0.65
N LEU A 3 -6.79 18.38 1.15
CA LEU A 3 -6.44 18.39 2.58
C LEU A 3 -5.76 19.69 3.09
N LEU A 4 -5.08 20.42 2.22
CA LEU A 4 -4.46 21.71 2.56
C LEU A 4 -5.51 22.83 2.57
N GLY A 5 -6.54 22.72 1.72
CA GLY A 5 -7.64 23.70 1.64
C GLY A 5 -8.72 23.55 2.72
N LEU A 6 -8.69 22.46 3.49
CA LEU A 6 -9.63 22.19 4.59
C LEU A 6 -9.06 22.50 5.98
N ASP A 7 -7.87 23.11 6.06
CA ASP A 7 -7.15 23.46 7.31
C ASP A 7 -6.90 22.27 8.25
N ILE A 8 -6.80 21.05 7.70
CA ILE A 8 -6.50 19.82 8.45
C ILE A 8 -4.98 19.59 8.54
N ARG A 9 -4.24 20.05 7.53
CA ARG A 9 -2.77 19.98 7.47
C ARG A 9 -2.16 21.28 6.98
N GLN A 10 -1.01 21.62 7.55
CA GLN A 10 -0.21 22.78 7.18
C GLN A 10 1.13 22.32 6.64
N LEU A 11 1.72 23.06 5.70
CA LEU A 11 3.09 22.82 5.27
C LEU A 11 4.04 23.14 6.41
N LYS A 12 5.06 22.31 6.62
CA LYS A 12 6.13 22.63 7.56
C LYS A 12 6.99 23.71 6.96
N GLU A 13 7.29 24.73 7.75
CA GLU A 13 8.21 25.80 7.38
C GLU A 13 9.49 25.70 8.22
N PRO A 14 10.69 25.54 7.60
CA PRO A 14 10.89 25.34 6.16
C PRO A 14 10.53 23.91 5.71
N VAL A 15 10.13 23.78 4.44
CA VAL A 15 9.84 22.47 3.83
C VAL A 15 11.13 21.63 3.73
N PRO A 16 11.15 20.38 4.25
CA PRO A 16 12.36 19.58 4.32
C PRO A 16 12.66 18.83 2.99
N TRP A 17 12.99 19.56 1.93
CA TRP A 17 13.25 19.01 0.59
C TRP A 17 14.33 17.93 0.54
N HIS A 18 15.34 18.04 1.41
CA HIS A 18 16.44 17.09 1.53
C HIS A 18 15.99 15.66 1.90
N LEU A 19 14.77 15.49 2.42
CA LEU A 19 14.21 14.18 2.75
C LEU A 19 13.58 13.47 1.55
N LEU A 20 13.30 14.17 0.44
CA LEU A 20 12.64 13.54 -0.72
C LEU A 20 13.50 12.50 -1.45
N PRO A 21 14.80 12.74 -1.74
CA PRO A 21 15.64 11.73 -2.37
C PRO A 21 15.72 10.39 -1.61
N PRO A 22 15.98 10.34 -0.29
CA PRO A 22 16.00 9.06 0.41
C PRO A 22 14.62 8.40 0.45
N ILE A 23 13.53 9.17 0.54
CA ILE A 23 12.16 8.62 0.44
C ILE A 23 11.91 7.95 -0.91
N LEU A 24 12.39 8.54 -2.01
CA LEU A 24 12.26 7.96 -3.34
C LEU A 24 13.00 6.61 -3.43
N VAL A 25 14.23 6.55 -2.93
CA VAL A 25 15.02 5.30 -2.90
C VAL A 25 14.32 4.24 -2.06
N THR A 26 13.81 4.59 -0.87
CA THR A 26 13.03 3.67 -0.04
C THR A 26 11.78 3.20 -0.77
N ALA A 27 11.02 4.10 -1.38
CA ALA A 27 9.78 3.76 -2.07
C ALA A 27 9.99 2.77 -3.23
N ILE A 28 11.02 2.99 -4.04
CA ILE A 28 11.40 2.07 -5.12
C ILE A 28 11.86 0.73 -4.56
N SER A 29 12.74 0.74 -3.56
CA SER A 29 13.31 -0.50 -2.99
C SER A 29 12.24 -1.38 -2.35
N VAL A 30 11.36 -0.79 -1.55
CA VAL A 30 10.24 -1.50 -0.91
C VAL A 30 9.31 -2.08 -1.97
N ALA A 31 8.89 -1.27 -2.95
CA ALA A 31 8.01 -1.73 -4.02
C ALA A 31 8.66 -2.87 -4.84
N LEU A 32 9.95 -2.78 -5.16
CA LEU A 32 10.65 -3.85 -5.87
C LEU A 32 10.60 -5.18 -5.11
N ILE A 33 10.90 -5.15 -3.82
CA ILE A 33 10.91 -6.35 -2.97
C ILE A 33 9.49 -6.90 -2.82
N GLU A 34 8.54 -6.05 -2.45
CA GLU A 34 7.17 -6.47 -2.17
C GLU A 34 6.46 -6.97 -3.44
N GLU A 35 6.56 -6.26 -4.57
CA GLU A 35 5.94 -6.72 -5.82
C GLU A 35 6.59 -8.01 -6.34
N SER A 36 7.91 -8.16 -6.23
CA SER A 36 8.59 -9.39 -6.62
C SER A 36 8.12 -10.58 -5.78
N LEU A 37 7.96 -10.38 -4.47
CA LEU A 37 7.48 -11.42 -3.55
C LEU A 37 6.00 -11.75 -3.78
N PHE A 38 5.12 -10.76 -3.66
CA PHE A 38 3.68 -11.00 -3.67
C PHE A 38 3.15 -11.29 -5.07
N ARG A 39 3.56 -10.52 -6.09
CA ARG A 39 2.99 -10.60 -7.45
C ARG A 39 3.81 -11.50 -8.35
N GLY A 40 5.14 -11.49 -8.20
CA GLY A 40 6.04 -12.40 -8.89
C GLY A 40 5.92 -13.83 -8.36
N ALA A 41 6.34 -14.04 -7.11
CA ALA A 41 6.45 -15.38 -6.53
C ALA A 41 5.10 -15.94 -6.05
N ILE A 42 4.47 -15.34 -5.04
CA ILE A 42 3.32 -15.93 -4.36
C ILE A 42 2.11 -16.03 -5.31
N LEU A 43 1.74 -14.95 -6.00
CA LEU A 43 0.64 -14.97 -6.98
C LEU A 43 0.94 -15.92 -8.14
N GLY A 44 2.19 -15.98 -8.61
CA GLY A 44 2.63 -16.93 -9.63
C GLY A 44 2.40 -18.38 -9.20
N LEU A 45 2.80 -18.73 -7.97
CA LEU A 45 2.61 -20.07 -7.40
C LEU A 45 1.14 -20.41 -7.15
N VAL A 46 0.39 -19.52 -6.49
CA VAL A 46 -1.02 -19.78 -6.14
C VAL A 46 -1.88 -19.99 -7.39
N ARG A 47 -1.59 -19.26 -8.49
CA ARG A 47 -2.28 -19.42 -9.78
C ARG A 47 -2.04 -20.77 -10.46
N GLN A 48 -1.06 -21.56 -10.02
CA GLN A 48 -0.87 -22.93 -10.50
C GLN A 48 -1.90 -23.89 -9.90
N SER A 49 -2.48 -23.55 -8.75
CA SER A 49 -3.39 -24.43 -7.99
C SER A 49 -4.83 -23.97 -7.98
N ILE A 50 -5.09 -22.65 -8.08
CA ILE A 50 -6.46 -22.10 -8.06
C ILE A 50 -6.67 -21.05 -9.17
N PRO A 51 -7.93 -20.78 -9.58
CA PRO A 51 -8.23 -19.80 -10.62
C PRO A 51 -7.72 -18.39 -10.30
N THR A 52 -7.51 -17.59 -11.35
CA THR A 52 -6.88 -16.26 -11.27
C THR A 52 -7.55 -15.29 -10.30
N VAL A 53 -8.89 -15.22 -10.28
CA VAL A 53 -9.64 -14.29 -9.40
C VAL A 53 -9.47 -14.64 -7.91
N PRO A 54 -9.76 -15.87 -7.45
CA PRO A 54 -9.53 -16.23 -6.05
C PRO A 54 -8.04 -16.16 -5.67
N ALA A 55 -7.11 -16.44 -6.58
CA ALA A 55 -5.67 -16.22 -6.34
C ALA A 55 -5.35 -14.74 -6.05
N ALA A 56 -5.87 -13.82 -6.87
CA ALA A 56 -5.66 -12.39 -6.69
C ALA A 56 -6.26 -11.90 -5.35
N ILE A 57 -7.46 -12.37 -4.99
CA ILE A 57 -8.10 -12.04 -3.71
C ILE A 57 -7.26 -12.57 -2.54
N PHE A 58 -6.85 -13.84 -2.59
CA PHE A 58 -6.04 -14.46 -1.53
C PHE A 58 -4.73 -13.73 -1.30
N VAL A 59 -3.96 -13.46 -2.35
CA VAL A 59 -2.67 -12.75 -2.24
C VAL A 59 -2.86 -11.31 -1.78
N SER A 60 -3.92 -10.63 -2.20
CA SER A 60 -4.23 -9.27 -1.74
C SER A 60 -4.62 -9.24 -0.26
N ALA A 61 -5.36 -10.25 0.20
CA ALA A 61 -5.66 -10.42 1.62
C ALA A 61 -4.37 -10.68 2.42
N LEU A 62 -3.49 -11.58 1.95
CA LEU A 62 -2.21 -11.85 2.58
C LEU A 62 -1.32 -10.60 2.66
N PHE A 63 -1.23 -9.84 1.56
CA PHE A 63 -0.53 -8.56 1.49
C PHE A 63 -1.03 -7.57 2.56
N SER A 64 -2.36 -7.48 2.71
CA SER A 64 -2.98 -6.63 3.73
C SER A 64 -2.72 -7.13 5.15
N ILE A 65 -2.83 -8.44 5.41
CA ILE A 65 -2.52 -9.03 6.73
C ILE A 65 -1.10 -8.67 7.18
N VAL A 66 -0.11 -8.85 6.30
CA VAL A 66 1.30 -8.57 6.61
C VAL A 66 1.53 -7.10 6.93
N HIS A 67 0.82 -6.19 6.26
CA HIS A 67 0.89 -4.75 6.54
C HIS A 67 0.33 -4.35 7.92
N PHE A 68 -0.49 -5.20 8.52
CA PHE A 68 -1.04 -5.00 9.85
C PHE A 68 -0.22 -5.64 10.96
N LEU A 69 0.74 -6.51 10.62
CA LEU A 69 1.71 -7.05 11.57
C LEU A 69 2.59 -5.91 12.09
N ASN A 70 2.35 -5.52 13.34
CA ASN A 70 3.05 -4.40 13.96
C ASN A 70 3.33 -4.75 15.42
N PRO A 71 4.61 -4.85 15.83
CA PRO A 71 4.99 -5.23 17.19
C PRO A 71 4.64 -4.15 18.25
N GLY A 72 3.88 -3.11 17.87
CA GLY A 72 3.46 -2.04 18.74
C GLY A 72 4.66 -1.27 19.28
N GLY A 73 4.74 -1.21 20.62
CA GLY A 73 5.88 -0.62 21.32
C GLY A 73 7.03 -1.59 21.59
N ALA A 74 6.89 -2.88 21.26
CA ALA A 74 7.91 -3.88 21.54
C ALA A 74 9.19 -3.57 20.75
N ARG A 75 10.30 -3.48 21.45
CA ARG A 75 11.62 -3.20 20.89
C ARG A 75 12.59 -4.25 21.37
N VAL A 76 13.37 -4.78 20.44
CA VAL A 76 14.58 -5.53 20.78
C VAL A 76 15.69 -4.54 21.10
N THR A 77 16.37 -4.75 22.22
CA THR A 77 17.50 -3.89 22.65
C THR A 77 18.74 -4.11 21.78
N MET A 78 18.88 -5.29 21.17
CA MET A 78 19.94 -5.65 20.26
C MET A 78 19.35 -6.40 19.07
N VAL A 79 19.60 -5.91 17.85
CA VAL A 79 19.15 -6.58 16.62
C VAL A 79 20.02 -7.81 16.38
N ARG A 80 19.39 -8.98 16.47
CA ARG A 80 19.97 -10.29 16.15
C ARG A 80 19.26 -10.86 14.92
N TRP A 81 19.85 -11.87 14.29
CA TRP A 81 19.26 -12.50 13.10
C TRP A 81 17.86 -13.11 13.39
N TYR A 82 17.59 -13.50 14.63
CA TYR A 82 16.32 -14.08 15.06
C TYR A 82 15.37 -13.07 15.74
N SER A 83 15.73 -11.79 15.84
CA SER A 83 14.90 -10.77 16.50
C SER A 83 13.52 -10.60 15.85
N GLY A 84 13.36 -10.94 14.57
CA GLY A 84 12.05 -10.97 13.93
C GLY A 84 11.10 -12.00 14.55
N PHE A 85 11.62 -13.16 14.96
CA PHE A 85 10.82 -14.19 15.64
C PHE A 85 10.44 -13.78 17.07
N GLU A 86 11.32 -13.05 17.76
CA GLU A 86 11.02 -12.50 19.09
C GLU A 86 9.87 -11.48 19.05
N LEU A 87 9.79 -10.70 17.96
CA LEU A 87 8.77 -9.68 17.77
C LEU A 87 7.47 -10.22 17.15
N LEU A 88 7.48 -11.44 16.60
CA LEU A 88 6.34 -12.04 15.89
C LEU A 88 5.07 -12.15 16.74
N PRO A 89 5.12 -12.59 18.02
CA PRO A 89 3.93 -12.66 18.87
C PRO A 89 3.31 -11.28 19.10
N HIS A 90 4.15 -10.27 19.36
CA HIS A 90 3.73 -8.89 19.57
C HIS A 90 3.17 -8.25 18.29
N ALA A 91 3.56 -8.75 17.12
CA ALA A 91 3.08 -8.23 15.84
C ALA A 91 1.57 -8.42 15.64
N LEU A 92 0.96 -9.32 16.41
CA LEU A 92 -0.48 -9.57 16.40
C LEU A 92 -1.28 -8.63 17.32
N ASP A 93 -0.62 -7.83 18.16
CA ASP A 93 -1.30 -6.98 19.15
C ASP A 93 -2.28 -6.01 18.50
N LYS A 94 -2.00 -5.52 17.28
CA LYS A 94 -2.91 -4.64 16.54
C LYS A 94 -4.24 -5.26 16.16
N PHE A 95 -4.34 -6.59 16.05
CA PHE A 95 -5.62 -7.25 15.79
C PHE A 95 -6.59 -7.15 16.98
N SER A 96 -6.15 -6.64 18.13
CA SER A 96 -7.02 -6.31 19.27
C SER A 96 -7.85 -5.03 19.10
N GLU A 97 -7.65 -4.24 18.02
CA GLU A 97 -8.44 -3.05 17.68
C GLU A 97 -9.18 -3.20 16.32
N PRO A 98 -10.26 -3.99 16.24
CA PRO A 98 -10.79 -4.50 14.98
C PRO A 98 -11.28 -3.44 14.01
N LEU A 99 -11.88 -2.35 14.51
CA LEU A 99 -12.46 -1.28 13.68
C LEU A 99 -11.38 -0.45 12.96
N LEU A 100 -10.27 -0.15 13.65
CA LEU A 100 -9.16 0.62 13.09
C LEU A 100 -8.36 -0.25 12.11
N VAL A 101 -8.21 -1.54 12.43
CA VAL A 101 -7.67 -2.55 11.50
C VAL A 101 -8.51 -2.63 10.24
N LEU A 102 -9.84 -2.69 10.34
CA LEU A 102 -10.71 -2.87 9.18
C LEU A 102 -10.54 -1.76 8.12
N GLY A 103 -10.47 -0.49 8.55
CA GLY A 103 -10.41 0.65 7.63
C GLY A 103 -9.12 0.70 6.81
N GLY A 104 -7.97 0.49 7.43
CA GLY A 104 -6.70 0.42 6.70
C GLY A 104 -6.53 -0.93 5.97
N PHE A 105 -7.07 -2.03 6.50
CA PHE A 105 -7.02 -3.35 5.89
C PHE A 105 -7.75 -3.36 4.54
N VAL A 106 -8.91 -2.71 4.46
CA VAL A 106 -9.65 -2.56 3.21
C VAL A 106 -8.86 -1.72 2.21
N THR A 107 -8.29 -0.59 2.64
CA THR A 107 -7.54 0.30 1.73
C THR A 107 -6.31 -0.40 1.13
N ILE A 108 -5.52 -1.07 1.97
CA ILE A 108 -4.34 -1.83 1.53
C ILE A 108 -4.75 -3.09 0.76
N GLY A 109 -5.88 -3.71 1.09
CA GLY A 109 -6.44 -4.83 0.31
C GLY A 109 -6.86 -4.43 -1.10
N ILE A 110 -7.48 -3.26 -1.26
CA ILE A 110 -7.85 -2.73 -2.59
C ILE A 110 -6.60 -2.37 -3.40
N LEU A 111 -5.58 -1.78 -2.76
CA LEU A 111 -4.26 -1.62 -3.40
C LEU A 111 -3.71 -2.99 -3.83
N GLY A 112 -3.82 -3.97 -2.93
CA GLY A 112 -3.57 -5.38 -3.16
C GLY A 112 -4.09 -5.86 -4.51
N LEU A 113 -5.40 -5.70 -4.69
CA LEU A 113 -6.16 -6.13 -5.86
C LEU A 113 -5.81 -5.34 -7.13
N LEU A 114 -5.67 -4.01 -7.03
CA LEU A 114 -5.26 -3.15 -8.13
C LEU A 114 -3.92 -3.64 -8.73
N LEU A 115 -2.91 -3.85 -7.88
CA LEU A 115 -1.58 -4.28 -8.31
C LEU A 115 -1.58 -5.71 -8.86
N ALA A 116 -2.37 -6.61 -8.25
CA ALA A 116 -2.55 -7.96 -8.78
C ALA A 116 -3.21 -7.94 -10.17
N HIS A 117 -4.26 -7.15 -10.34
CA HIS A 117 -4.95 -6.98 -11.63
C HIS A 117 -4.03 -6.40 -12.69
N ALA A 118 -3.27 -5.35 -12.36
CA ALA A 118 -2.26 -4.77 -13.25
C ALA A 118 -1.23 -5.82 -13.69
N THR A 119 -0.70 -6.62 -12.75
CA THR A 119 0.28 -7.66 -13.06
C THR A 119 -0.29 -8.77 -13.94
N ILE A 120 -1.49 -9.25 -13.61
CA ILE A 120 -2.15 -10.34 -14.35
C ILE A 120 -2.44 -9.95 -15.80
N ARG A 121 -2.87 -8.70 -16.01
CA ARG A 121 -3.22 -8.20 -17.35
C ARG A 121 -1.97 -7.97 -18.19
N THR A 122 -1.02 -7.20 -17.67
CA THR A 122 0.21 -6.82 -18.39
C THR A 122 1.28 -7.91 -18.45
N ALA A 123 1.10 -9.01 -17.72
CA ALA A 123 2.12 -10.05 -17.50
C ALA A 123 3.50 -9.47 -17.07
N SER A 124 3.48 -8.34 -16.37
CA SER A 124 4.67 -7.57 -16.02
C SER A 124 4.57 -7.01 -14.60
N LEU A 125 5.70 -6.97 -13.90
CA LEU A 125 5.78 -6.37 -12.57
C LEU A 125 6.01 -4.85 -12.63
N TRP A 126 6.49 -4.30 -13.75
CA TRP A 126 6.94 -2.91 -13.81
C TRP A 126 5.82 -1.90 -13.53
N LEU A 127 4.62 -2.14 -14.05
CA LEU A 127 3.46 -1.29 -13.76
C LEU A 127 3.08 -1.35 -12.28
N ALA A 128 3.10 -2.54 -11.68
CA ALA A 128 2.80 -2.71 -10.26
C ALA A 128 3.85 -2.01 -9.38
N ILE A 129 5.14 -2.18 -9.69
CA ILE A 129 6.26 -1.52 -8.99
C ILE A 129 6.14 0.00 -9.09
N GLY A 130 5.84 0.53 -10.28
CA GLY A 130 5.68 1.97 -10.50
C GLY A 130 4.50 2.55 -9.71
N LEU A 131 3.33 1.91 -9.77
CA LEU A 131 2.14 2.33 -9.01
C LEU A 131 2.39 2.27 -7.50
N HIS A 132 3.00 1.19 -7.03
CA HIS A 132 3.25 1.00 -5.60
C HIS A 132 4.29 1.99 -5.07
N SER A 133 5.44 2.11 -5.73
CA SER A 133 6.48 3.08 -5.34
C SER A 133 5.96 4.52 -5.37
N GLY A 134 5.17 4.89 -6.37
CA GLY A 134 4.52 6.21 -6.44
C GLY A 134 3.64 6.50 -5.23
N LEU A 135 2.83 5.52 -4.81
CA LEU A 135 1.97 5.66 -3.62
C LEU A 135 2.76 5.75 -2.32
N ILE A 136 3.82 4.96 -2.16
CA ILE A 136 4.72 5.05 -0.99
C ILE A 136 5.39 6.42 -0.94
N PHE A 137 5.91 6.88 -2.08
CA PHE A 137 6.58 8.17 -2.19
C PHE A 137 5.64 9.32 -1.81
N VAL A 138 4.43 9.35 -2.38
CA VAL A 138 3.41 10.35 -2.04
C VAL A 138 3.07 10.29 -0.55
N LYS A 139 2.83 9.10 0.01
CA LYS A 139 2.50 8.93 1.43
C LYS A 139 3.60 9.45 2.35
N MET A 140 4.83 8.97 2.15
CA MET A 140 5.98 9.33 2.97
C MET A 140 6.35 10.80 2.82
N GLY A 141 6.40 11.30 1.58
CA GLY A 141 6.68 12.70 1.28
C GLY A 141 5.64 13.63 1.90
N PHE A 142 4.35 13.32 1.73
CA PHE A 142 3.26 14.10 2.32
C PHE A 142 3.36 14.12 3.85
N ASN A 143 3.62 12.99 4.50
CA ASN A 143 3.78 12.93 5.96
C ASN A 143 5.04 13.64 6.48
N LYS A 144 6.08 13.79 5.66
CA LYS A 144 7.29 14.55 6.05
C LYS A 144 7.13 16.05 5.84
N ILE A 145 6.51 16.46 4.73
CA ILE A 145 6.32 17.86 4.33
C ILE A 145 5.17 18.53 5.09
N THR A 146 4.13 17.78 5.47
CA THR A 146 2.98 18.35 6.19
C THR A 146 3.03 18.09 7.70
N GLY A 147 2.59 19.07 8.47
CA GLY A 147 2.18 18.93 9.87
C GLY A 147 0.70 18.61 9.98
N LYS A 148 0.30 17.94 11.07
CA LYS A 148 -1.11 17.76 11.44
C LYS A 148 -1.58 18.97 12.24
N ILE A 149 -2.71 19.56 11.86
CA ILE A 149 -3.38 20.63 12.63
C ILE A 149 -4.47 20.02 13.51
N HIS A 150 -5.21 19.06 12.96
CA HIS A 150 -6.21 18.26 13.67
C HIS A 150 -5.82 16.78 13.70
N ASP A 151 -6.13 16.10 14.80
CA ASP A 151 -5.79 14.69 15.01
C ASP A 151 -6.55 13.73 14.09
N THR A 152 -7.73 14.12 13.63
CA THR A 152 -8.60 13.28 12.80
C THR A 152 -9.29 14.09 11.70
N SER A 153 -9.23 13.56 10.47
CA SER A 153 -9.99 14.05 9.33
C SER A 153 -11.31 13.29 9.21
N PRO A 154 -12.45 13.94 8.86
CA PRO A 154 -13.70 13.24 8.56
C PRO A 154 -13.57 12.22 7.40
N TRP A 155 -12.66 12.47 6.45
CA TRP A 155 -12.50 11.66 5.24
C TRP A 155 -11.37 10.63 5.35
N PHE A 156 -10.30 10.98 6.07
CA PHE A 156 -9.08 10.18 6.16
C PHE A 156 -8.78 9.66 7.59
N GLY A 157 -9.57 10.01 8.60
CA GLY A 157 -9.25 9.65 9.99
C GLY A 157 -7.89 10.17 10.45
N GLY A 158 -7.15 9.36 11.21
CA GLY A 158 -5.86 9.73 11.79
C GLY A 158 -4.63 9.67 10.85
N ASP A 159 -4.76 9.04 9.67
CA ASP A 159 -3.68 8.96 8.66
C ASP A 159 -4.29 8.98 7.25
N ILE A 160 -3.60 9.54 6.26
CA ILE A 160 -4.05 9.62 4.87
C ILE A 160 -4.23 8.25 4.18
N THR A 161 -3.88 7.15 4.83
CA THR A 161 -4.17 5.79 4.35
C THR A 161 -5.38 5.14 5.00
N VAL A 162 -6.01 5.81 5.97
CA VAL A 162 -7.19 5.31 6.66
C VAL A 162 -8.41 6.10 6.15
N GLY A 163 -9.60 5.52 6.24
CA GLY A 163 -10.84 6.22 5.91
C GLY A 163 -11.28 6.14 4.45
N ILE A 164 -12.51 6.63 4.22
CA ILE A 164 -13.22 6.49 2.95
C ILE A 164 -12.56 7.27 1.80
N GLY A 165 -11.91 8.39 2.11
CA GLY A 165 -11.17 9.17 1.12
C GLY A 165 -10.05 8.36 0.49
N SER A 166 -9.33 7.57 1.28
CA SER A 166 -8.25 6.69 0.82
C SER A 166 -8.76 5.60 -0.12
N VAL A 167 -9.89 4.99 0.24
CA VAL A 167 -10.58 3.99 -0.58
C VAL A 167 -11.00 4.58 -1.94
N LEU A 168 -11.62 5.76 -1.93
CA LEU A 168 -12.06 6.43 -3.15
C LEU A 168 -10.88 6.78 -4.06
N VAL A 169 -9.77 7.28 -3.51
CA VAL A 169 -8.55 7.53 -4.27
C VAL A 169 -8.01 6.23 -4.89
N MET A 170 -8.01 5.14 -4.13
CA MET A 170 -7.53 3.84 -4.64
C MET A 170 -8.40 3.31 -5.79
N LEU A 171 -9.73 3.39 -5.64
CA LEU A 171 -10.68 2.99 -6.69
C LEU A 171 -10.56 3.88 -7.93
N PHE A 172 -10.34 5.17 -7.75
CA PHE A 172 -10.10 6.10 -8.86
C PHE A 172 -8.80 5.78 -9.61
N LEU A 173 -7.71 5.52 -8.88
CA LEU A 173 -6.44 5.11 -9.49
C LEU A 173 -6.58 3.77 -10.22
N TRP A 174 -7.37 2.84 -9.67
CA TRP A 174 -7.68 1.60 -10.36
C TRP A 174 -8.45 1.87 -11.65
N PHE A 175 -9.52 2.66 -11.62
CA PHE A 175 -10.27 3.03 -12.81
C PHE A 175 -9.39 3.69 -13.88
N LEU A 176 -8.52 4.62 -13.48
CA LEU A 176 -7.59 5.29 -14.38
C LEU A 176 -6.58 4.33 -15.01
N THR A 177 -5.99 3.46 -14.19
CA THR A 177 -5.05 2.42 -14.66
C THR A 177 -5.74 1.48 -15.64
N TRP A 178 -6.98 1.08 -15.33
CA TRP A 178 -7.78 0.23 -16.20
C TRP A 178 -8.05 0.90 -17.55
N MET A 179 -8.50 2.15 -17.53
CA MET A 179 -8.82 2.90 -18.73
C MET A 179 -7.61 3.10 -19.65
N ILE A 180 -6.44 3.41 -19.09
CA ILE A 180 -5.23 3.74 -19.87
C ILE A 180 -4.48 2.49 -20.31
N TYR A 181 -4.26 1.54 -19.40
CA TYR A 181 -3.31 0.44 -19.63
C TYR A 181 -3.99 -0.91 -19.81
N LEU A 182 -5.15 -1.16 -19.19
CA LEU A 182 -5.73 -2.52 -19.13
C LEU A 182 -6.91 -2.73 -20.07
N ARG A 183 -7.49 -1.65 -20.63
CA ARG A 183 -8.61 -1.69 -21.57
C ARG A 183 -8.17 -2.09 -22.98
N ALA A 184 -7.02 -1.61 -23.46
CA ALA A 184 -6.57 -1.83 -24.83
C ALA A 184 -6.23 -3.31 -25.16
N GLU A 185 -5.96 -4.14 -24.15
CA GLU A 185 -5.61 -5.55 -24.34
C GLU A 185 -6.83 -6.50 -24.42
N SER A 186 -8.07 -6.01 -24.40
CA SER A 186 -9.25 -6.87 -24.68
C SER A 186 -9.49 -7.09 -26.17
N ASP A 187 -8.96 -6.22 -27.02
CA ASP A 187 -9.44 -6.08 -28.40
C ASP A 187 -8.64 -6.93 -29.41
N TRP A 188 -7.54 -7.57 -29.00
CA TRP A 188 -6.72 -8.43 -29.88
C TRP A 188 -7.03 -9.93 -29.79
N LYS A 189 -7.98 -10.34 -28.93
CA LYS A 189 -8.37 -11.76 -28.75
C LYS A 189 -9.68 -12.14 -29.44
N LEU A 190 -10.15 -11.34 -30.40
CA LEU A 190 -11.42 -11.57 -31.12
C LEU A 190 -11.26 -11.89 -32.61
N ASP A 191 -10.04 -12.14 -33.09
CA ASP A 191 -9.77 -12.54 -34.48
C ASP A 191 -9.13 -13.94 -34.55
#